data_AF-H8KAL8-F1
#
_entry.id   AF-H8KAL8-F1
#
_cell.length_a   1.000
_cell.length_b   1.000
_cell.length_c   1.000
_cell.angle_alpha   90.00
_cell.angle_beta   90.00
_cell.angle_gamma   90.00
#
_symmetry.space_group_name_H-M   'P 1'
#
loop_
_entity.id
_entity.type
_entity.pdbx_description
1 polymer ?
#
loop_
_entity_poly.entity_id
_entity_poly.type
_entity_poly.pdbx_seq_one_letter_code
_entity_poly.pdbx_strand_id
1 'polypeptide(L)' 'MSFFDHKTAIIKLLKTHAGKEFTASKIATWLVDTYPEEAKKKEEASNDKRLLNAKSKVRKRKIIIMIYRHTLNRLLRTI' A
#
# COMPACT_ATOMS: atom_id res chain seq x y z
N MET A 1 -2.33 -20.43 -5.56
CA MET A 1 -1.71 -19.15 -5.16
C MET A 1 -2.80 -18.24 -4.62
N SER A 2 -2.74 -17.88 -3.34
CA SER A 2 -3.69 -16.92 -2.76
C SER A 2 -3.31 -15.52 -3.25
N PHE A 3 -4.13 -14.92 -4.11
CA PHE A 3 -3.95 -13.54 -4.55
C PHE A 3 -4.32 -12.63 -3.38
N PHE A 4 -3.41 -11.75 -2.98
CA PHE A 4 -3.73 -10.74 -1.98
C PHE A 4 -4.67 -9.70 -2.58
N ASP A 5 -5.91 -9.67 -2.08
CA ASP A 5 -6.92 -8.72 -2.53
C ASP A 5 -6.87 -7.44 -1.68
N HIS A 6 -6.24 -6.39 -2.23
CA HIS A 6 -6.12 -5.09 -1.56
C HIS A 6 -7.48 -4.52 -1.17
N LYS A 7 -8.52 -4.71 -1.99
CA LYS A 7 -9.87 -4.17 -1.74
C LYS A 7 -10.48 -4.78 -0.48
N THR A 8 -10.32 -6.08 -0.28
CA THR A 8 -10.79 -6.84 0.87
C THR A 8 -10.02 -6.46 2.13
N ALA A 9 -8.70 -6.26 2.04
CA ALA A 9 -7.88 -5.80 3.16
C ALA A 9 -8.28 -4.38 3.61
N ILE A 10 -8.53 -3.47 2.67
CA ILE A 10 -9.01 -2.11 2.95
C ILE A 10 -10.41 -2.14 3.56
N ILE A 11 -11.33 -2.93 3.01
CA ILE A 11 -12.69 -3.08 3.56
C ILE A 11 -12.63 -3.63 4.99
N LYS A 12 -11.78 -4.62 5.27
CA LYS A 12 -11.56 -5.12 6.63
C LYS A 12 -11.05 -4.02 7.55
N LEU A 13 -10.03 -3.27 7.15
CA LEU A 13 -9.51 -2.14 7.93
C LEU A 13 -10.60 -1.11 8.25
N LEU A 14 -11.37 -0.70 7.25
CA LEU A 14 -12.44 0.29 7.40
C LEU A 14 -13.58 -0.23 8.30
N LYS A 15 -13.91 -1.52 8.22
CA LYS A 15 -14.88 -2.16 9.13
C LYS A 15 -14.36 -2.24 10.56
N THR A 16 -13.10 -2.61 10.76
CA THR A 16 -12.47 -2.72 12.09
C THR A 16 -12.35 -1.36 12.79
N HIS A 17 -12.25 -0.28 12.02
CA HIS A 17 -12.14 1.09 12.53
C HIS A 17 -13.25 2.00 12.00
N ALA A 18 -14.48 1.48 11.99
CA ALA A 18 -15.66 2.25 11.58
C ALA A 18 -15.75 3.56 12.38
N GLY A 19 -15.89 4.70 11.69
CA GLY A 19 -16.00 6.02 12.29
C GLY A 19 -14.68 6.83 12.39
N LYS A 20 -13.53 6.26 12.04
CA LYS A 20 -12.28 7.04 11.86
C LYS A 20 -12.08 7.40 10.39
N GLU A 21 -11.83 8.68 10.10
CA GLU A 21 -11.39 9.09 8.77
C GLU A 21 -9.97 8.57 8.50
N PHE A 22 -9.88 7.59 7.60
CA PHE A 22 -8.61 7.11 7.08
C PHE A 22 -8.26 7.83 5.79
N THR A 23 -7.20 8.64 5.83
CA THR A 23 -6.61 9.17 4.60
C THR A 23 -5.92 8.04 3.83
N ALA A 24 -5.89 8.14 2.49
CA ALA A 24 -5.20 7.16 1.64
C ALA A 24 -3.73 6.93 2.05
N SER A 25 -3.06 7.96 2.60
CA SER A 25 -1.71 7.83 3.17
C SER A 25 -1.66 6.90 4.38
N LYS A 26 -2.62 7.03 5.31
CA LYS A 26 -2.69 6.17 6.51
C LYS A 26 -2.98 4.71 6.13
N ILE A 27 -3.89 4.50 5.18
CA ILE A 27 -4.20 3.15 4.66
C ILE A 27 -2.97 2.55 3.96
N ALA A 28 -2.25 3.33 3.16
CA ALA A 28 -1.04 2.87 2.48
C ALA A 28 0.05 2.45 3.47
N THR A 29 0.29 3.26 4.51
CA THR A 29 1.25 2.90 5.57
C THR A 29 0.81 1.65 6.29
N TRP A 30 -0.46 1.56 6.70
CA TRP A 30 -0.99 0.38 7.39
C TRP A 30 -0.85 -0.89 6.54
N LEU A 31 -1.10 -0.83 5.23
CA LEU A 31 -0.93 -1.98 4.34
C LEU A 31 0.51 -2.46 4.28
N VAL A 32 1.48 -1.54 4.21
CA VAL A 32 2.91 -1.88 4.18
C VAL A 32 3.37 -2.48 5.51
N ASP A 33 2.81 -1.99 6.62
CA ASP A 33 3.19 -2.42 7.96
C ASP A 33 2.55 -3.76 8.33
N THR A 34 1.30 -3.98 7.93
CA THR A 34 0.51 -5.18 8.24
C THR A 34 0.86 -6.34 7.31
N TYR A 35 1.20 -6.05 6.05
CA TYR A 35 1.51 -7.04 5.01
C TYR A 35 2.89 -6.79 4.40
N PRO A 36 3.98 -6.96 5.19
CA PRO A 36 5.34 -6.66 4.72
C PRO A 36 5.76 -7.56 3.54
N GLU A 37 5.31 -8.81 3.50
CA GLU A 37 5.58 -9.73 2.39
C GLU A 37 4.94 -9.27 1.08
N GLU A 38 3.72 -8.71 1.15
CA GLU A 38 3.03 -8.16 -0.04
C GLU A 38 3.65 -6.84 -0.48
N ALA A 39 4.12 -6.02 0.47
CA ALA A 39 4.91 -4.84 0.16
C ALA A 39 6.23 -5.20 -0.54
N LYS A 40 6.90 -6.27 -0.10
CA LYS A 40 8.14 -6.77 -0.69
C LYS A 40 7.91 -7.34 -2.11
N LYS A 41 6.89 -8.17 -2.31
CA LYS A 41 6.51 -8.64 -3.66
C LYS A 41 6.22 -7.48 -4.61
N LYS A 42 5.50 -6.46 -4.12
CA LYS A 42 5.20 -5.27 -4.93
C LYS A 42 6.43 -4.42 -5.20
N GLU A 43 7.40 -4.41 -4.28
CA GLU A 43 8.71 -3.80 -4.52
C GLU A 43 9.48 -4.52 -5.63
N GLU A 44 9.59 -5.85 -5.52
CA GLU A 44 10.32 -6.70 -6.47
C GLU A 44 9.68 -6.69 -7.87
N ALA A 45 8.35 -6.62 -7.95
CA ALA A 45 7.62 -6.56 -9.20
C ALA A 45 7.50 -5.14 -9.81
N SER A 46 7.96 -4.10 -9.13
CA SER A 46 7.79 -2.72 -9.59
C SER A 46 8.92 -2.24 -10.49
N ASN A 47 8.55 -1.70 -11.65
CA ASN A 47 9.47 -1.05 -12.59
C ASN A 47 9.69 0.44 -12.29
N ASP A 48 9.29 0.94 -11.11
CA ASP A 48 9.49 2.34 -10.74
C ASP A 48 10.98 2.66 -10.60
N LYS A 49 11.49 3.55 -11.47
CA LYS A 49 12.91 3.96 -11.48
C LYS A 49 13.38 4.46 -10.12
N ARG A 50 12.51 5.05 -9.30
CA ARG A 50 12.85 5.53 -7.95
C ARG A 50 13.13 4.36 -7.01
N LEU A 51 12.40 3.25 -7.13
CA LEU A 51 12.66 2.03 -6.33
C LEU A 51 13.96 1.37 -6.75
N LEU A 52 14.18 1.22 -8.07
CA LEU A 52 15.38 0.61 -8.62
C LEU A 52 16.65 1.36 -8.19
N ASN A 53 16.58 2.70 -8.14
CA ASN A 53 17.69 3.54 -7.73
C ASN A 53 17.81 3.74 -6.21
N ALA A 54 16.86 3.25 -5.41
CA ALA A 54 16.87 3.47 -3.96
C ALA A 54 17.80 2.47 -3.26
N LYS A 55 18.93 2.98 -2.73
CA LYS A 55 19.92 2.17 -1.98
C LYS A 55 19.50 1.83 -0.54
N SER A 56 18.62 2.62 0.07
CA SER A 56 18.20 2.45 1.47
C SER A 56 16.81 1.82 1.58
N LYS A 57 16.67 0.84 2.48
CA LYS A 57 15.38 0.22 2.84
C LYS A 57 14.33 1.26 3.26
N VAL A 58 14.75 2.34 3.95
CA VAL A 58 13.84 3.42 4.37
C VAL A 58 13.31 4.20 3.16
N ARG A 59 14.17 4.48 2.18
CA ARG A 59 13.74 5.15 0.94
C ARG A 59 12.81 4.25 0.13
N LYS A 60 13.15 2.98 -0.03
CA LYS A 60 12.31 1.98 -0.72
C LYS A 60 10.92 1.90 -0.10
N ARG A 61 10.83 1.78 1.24
CA ARG A 61 9.56 1.78 1.97
C ARG A 61 8.73 3.04 1.71
N LYS A 62 9.33 4.24 1.76
CA LYS A 62 8.61 5.49 1.44
C LYS A 62 8.02 5.49 0.03
N ILE A 63 8.77 4.98 -0.95
CA ILE A 63 8.32 4.92 -2.34
C ILE A 63 7.19 3.89 -2.49
N ILE A 64 7.30 2.72 -1.86
CA ILE A 64 6.21 1.72 -1.85
C ILE A 64 4.92 2.28 -1.24
N ILE A 65 5.02 2.98 -0.10
CA ILE A 65 3.86 3.66 0.51
C ILE A 65 3.25 4.67 -0.47
N MET A 66 4.08 5.41 -1.22
CA MET A 66 3.61 6.36 -2.23
C MET A 66 2.87 5.67 -3.38
N ILE A 67 3.40 4.54 -3.88
CA ILE A 67 2.77 3.72 -4.92
C ILE A 67 1.42 3.18 -4.43
N TYR A 68 1.37 2.68 -3.19
CA TYR A 68 0.13 2.24 -2.56
C TYR A 68 -0.88 3.37 -2.44
N ARG A 69 -0.47 4.53 -1.93
CA ARG A 69 -1.32 5.72 -1.82
C ARG A 69 -1.92 6.13 -3.16
N HIS A 70 -1.11 6.13 -4.23
CA HIS A 70 -1.60 6.47 -5.57
C HIS A 70 -2.64 5.44 -6.07
N THR A 71 -2.39 4.16 -5.84
CA THR A 71 -3.35 3.08 -6.17
C THR A 71 -4.66 3.27 -5.41
N LEU A 72 -4.58 3.54 -4.11
CA LEU A 72 -5.73 3.79 -3.24
C LEU A 72 -6.52 5.02 -3.65
N ASN A 73 -5.85 6.12 -3.97
CA ASN A 73 -6.52 7.34 -4.45
C ASN A 73 -7.33 7.09 -5.74
N ARG A 74 -6.83 6.26 -6.66
CA ARG A 74 -7.59 5.86 -7.84
C ARG A 74 -8.79 5.01 -7.47
N LEU A 75 -8.61 4.02 -6.60
CA LEU A 75 -9.69 3.13 -6.15
C LEU A 75 -10.79 3.90 -5.41
N LEU A 76 -10.42 4.76 -4.46
CA LEU A 76 -11.36 5.55 -3.66
C LEU A 76 -12.07 6.63 -4.46
N ARG A 77 -11.50 7.13 -5.57
CA ARG A 77 -12.20 8.02 -6.50
C ARG A 77 -13.23 7.30 -7.38
N THR A 78 -13.16 5.97 -7.46
CA THR A 78 -14.03 5.16 -8.33
C THR A 78 -15.18 4.52 -7.53
N ILE A 79 -15.21 4.73 -6.20
CA ILE A 79 -16.27 4.30 -5.28
C ILE A 79 -17.06 5.56 -4.91
#